data_AF-A0A927H9V4-F1
#
_entry.id   AF-A0A927H9V4-F1
#
_cell.length_a   1.000
_cell.length_b   1.000
_cell.length_c   1.000
_cell.angle_alpha   90.00
_cell.angle_beta   90.00
_cell.angle_gamma   90.00
#
_symmetry.space_group_name_H-M   'P 1'
#
loop_
_entity.id
_entity.type
_entity.pdbx_description
1 polymer ?
#
loop_
_entity_poly.entity_id
_entity_poly.type
_entity_poly.pdbx_seq_one_letter_code
_entity_poly.pdbx_strand_id
1 'polypeptide(L)'
;MKYLTKEWYELCQKTSFHLGLEEEKQAETFSQQFFQQLYNTELNNWLNLQEEVASLMKNNETVNTNDNIEYEPFNRDIAIEQFHEGFIYNQELLKKELPETILKQIADIRVFTLNKATRTVINAVAKFCEDNERSVTATSENYRRYLEEASDTLDKEIIGNFGFHDCTITKSVQKDMSLTLLLDNSGGFTNIDEVTFKNFKIIKQEGSLEDSWWLYEEVYKVNDEYEFHVLFHNNKMGLTDFIISAEYVSFKESC
;
A
#
# COMPACT_ATOMS: atom_id res chain seq x y z
N MET A 1 0.57 -12.48 -12.78
CA MET A 1 -0.75 -11.86 -12.65
C MET A 1 -1.17 -11.31 -14.00
N LYS A 2 -2.46 -11.36 -14.35
CA LYS A 2 -2.98 -10.87 -15.65
C LYS A 2 -3.61 -9.49 -15.54
N TYR A 3 -4.19 -9.14 -14.40
CA TYR A 3 -4.89 -7.89 -14.14
C TYR A 3 -4.18 -7.07 -13.05
N LEU A 4 -4.11 -7.57 -11.82
CA LEU A 4 -3.59 -6.91 -10.63
C LEU A 4 -2.06 -7.03 -10.54
N THR A 5 -1.39 -6.59 -11.61
CA THR A 5 0.07 -6.66 -11.80
C THR A 5 0.84 -5.68 -10.93
N LYS A 6 2.18 -5.79 -10.91
CA LYS A 6 3.07 -4.81 -10.26
C LYS A 6 2.87 -3.42 -10.84
N GLU A 7 2.78 -3.31 -12.16
CA GLU A 7 2.56 -2.05 -12.86
C GLU A 7 1.19 -1.44 -12.50
N TRP A 8 0.16 -2.28 -12.36
CA TRP A 8 -1.15 -1.84 -11.86
C TRP A 8 -1.05 -1.32 -10.42
N TYR A 9 -0.36 -2.03 -9.54
CA TYR A 9 -0.17 -1.61 -8.16
C TYR A 9 0.62 -0.29 -8.04
N GLU A 10 1.69 -0.14 -8.82
CA GLU A 10 2.45 1.10 -8.90
C GLU A 10 1.59 2.26 -9.39
N LEU A 11 0.61 2.00 -10.27
CA LEU A 11 -0.34 3.00 -10.72
C LEU A 11 -1.32 3.40 -9.61
N CYS A 12 -1.77 2.45 -8.79
CA CYS A 12 -2.61 2.73 -7.60
C CYS A 12 -1.95 3.73 -6.66
N GLN A 13 -0.62 3.71 -6.54
CA GLN A 13 0.12 4.65 -5.69
C GLN A 13 0.13 6.09 -6.22
N LYS A 14 -0.44 6.34 -7.41
CA LYS A 14 -0.36 7.62 -8.16
C LYS A 14 -1.75 8.22 -8.45
N THR A 15 -2.77 7.82 -7.70
CA THR A 15 -4.16 8.28 -7.90
C THR A 15 -4.55 9.45 -6.99
N SER A 16 -3.66 9.86 -6.07
CA SER A 16 -4.02 10.76 -4.96
C SER A 16 -3.05 11.92 -4.72
N PHE A 17 -2.03 12.13 -5.56
CA PHE A 17 -1.05 13.23 -5.37
C PHE A 17 -1.67 14.64 -5.40
N HIS A 18 -2.89 14.79 -5.89
CA HIS A 18 -3.61 16.05 -5.87
C HIS A 18 -4.33 16.32 -4.54
N LEU A 19 -4.53 15.29 -3.71
CA LEU A 19 -5.22 15.42 -2.43
C LEU A 19 -4.39 16.27 -1.48
N GLY A 20 -5.03 17.27 -0.86
CA GLY A 20 -4.38 18.19 0.06
C GLY A 20 -3.62 19.34 -0.60
N LEU A 21 -3.45 19.37 -1.93
CA LEU A 21 -2.86 20.53 -2.60
C LEU A 21 -3.73 21.78 -2.44
N GLU A 22 -3.11 22.86 -2.00
CA GLU A 22 -3.74 24.16 -1.84
C GLU A 22 -3.15 25.19 -2.81
N GLU A 23 -4.02 26.03 -3.36
CA GLU A 23 -3.61 27.08 -4.28
C GLU A 23 -2.79 28.14 -3.56
N GLU A 24 -1.59 28.40 -4.08
CA GLU A 24 -0.68 29.42 -3.57
C GLU A 24 -0.03 30.17 -4.73
N LYS A 25 -0.24 31.48 -4.77
CA LYS A 25 0.29 32.33 -5.84
C LYS A 25 1.82 32.47 -5.74
N GLN A 26 2.38 32.48 -4.54
CA GLN A 26 3.83 32.55 -4.37
C GLN A 26 4.55 31.30 -4.91
N ALA A 27 3.84 30.20 -5.15
CA ALA A 27 4.37 29.00 -5.79
C ALA A 27 4.62 29.14 -7.31
N GLU A 28 4.25 30.28 -7.93
CA GLU A 28 4.55 30.57 -9.35
C GLU A 28 6.04 30.78 -9.63
N THR A 29 6.84 31.08 -8.59
CA THR A 29 8.27 31.39 -8.74
C THR A 29 9.08 30.75 -7.64
N PHE A 30 10.35 30.44 -7.93
CA PHE A 30 11.29 29.99 -6.91
C PHE A 30 11.58 31.10 -5.90
N SER A 31 11.39 30.83 -4.61
CA SER A 31 11.68 31.79 -3.54
C SER A 31 12.19 31.08 -2.28
N GLN A 32 13.47 31.27 -1.97
CA GLN A 32 14.09 30.70 -0.77
C GLN A 32 13.43 31.22 0.51
N GLN A 33 13.08 32.51 0.54
CA GLN A 33 12.43 33.13 1.70
C GLN A 33 11.04 32.54 1.93
N PHE A 34 10.25 32.39 0.85
CA PHE A 34 8.91 31.83 0.94
C PHE A 34 8.95 30.36 1.41
N PHE A 35 9.83 29.55 0.81
CA PHE A 35 10.03 28.16 1.24
C PHE A 35 10.40 28.06 2.73
N GLN A 36 11.35 28.87 3.22
CA GLN A 36 11.75 28.83 4.63
C GLN A 36 10.60 29.21 5.58
N GLN A 37 9.79 30.20 5.21
CA GLN A 37 8.62 30.59 5.99
C GLN A 37 7.58 29.46 6.03
N LEU A 38 7.26 28.88 4.87
CA LEU A 38 6.30 27.78 4.77
C LEU A 38 6.78 26.54 5.52
N TYR A 39 8.04 26.14 5.34
CA TYR A 39 8.63 24.99 6.02
C TYR A 39 8.57 25.14 7.54
N ASN A 40 8.90 26.32 8.08
CA ASN A 40 8.82 26.57 9.52
C ASN A 40 7.38 26.56 10.03
N THR A 41 6.42 27.06 9.25
CA THR A 41 4.99 26.99 9.59
C THR A 41 4.52 25.54 9.68
N GLU A 42 4.81 24.74 8.65
CA GLU A 42 4.39 23.33 8.63
C GLU A 42 5.11 22.49 9.69
N LEU A 43 6.39 22.76 9.96
CA LEU A 43 7.10 22.12 11.05
C LEU A 43 6.45 22.43 12.40
N ASN A 44 6.05 23.68 12.65
CA ASN A 44 5.38 24.03 13.90
C ASN A 44 3.99 23.39 14.00
N ASN A 45 3.23 23.32 12.90
CA ASN A 45 1.94 22.62 12.86
C ASN A 45 2.11 21.14 13.20
N TRP A 46 3.10 20.48 12.59
CA TRP A 46 3.46 19.10 12.88
C TRP A 46 3.80 18.89 14.36
N LEU A 47 4.68 19.72 14.93
CA LEU A 47 5.08 19.60 16.33
C LEU A 47 3.90 19.78 17.29
N ASN A 48 3.01 20.74 17.02
CA ASN A 48 1.81 20.93 17.83
C ASN A 48 0.88 19.71 17.77
N LEU A 49 0.70 19.12 16.58
CA LEU A 49 -0.11 17.92 16.41
C LEU A 49 0.50 16.72 17.15
N GLN A 50 1.82 16.52 17.06
CA GLN A 50 2.51 15.44 17.77
C GLN A 50 2.41 15.58 19.29
N GLU A 51 2.53 16.81 19.80
CA GLU A 51 2.35 17.11 21.23
C GLU A 51 0.90 16.87 21.70
N GLU A 52 -0.10 17.22 20.87
CA GLU A 52 -1.51 16.95 21.14
C GLU A 52 -1.80 15.44 21.18
N VAL A 53 -1.33 14.70 20.17
CA VAL A 53 -1.50 13.24 20.09
C VAL A 53 -0.87 12.56 21.29
N ALA A 54 0.36 12.91 21.65
CA ALA A 54 1.02 12.37 22.85
C ALA A 54 0.22 12.68 24.13
N SER A 55 -0.30 13.91 24.25
CA SER A 55 -1.13 14.30 25.39
C SER A 55 -2.42 13.46 25.49
N LEU A 56 -3.06 13.16 24.36
CA LEU A 56 -4.25 12.30 24.31
C LEU A 56 -3.93 10.84 24.65
N MET A 57 -2.83 10.30 24.13
CA MET A 57 -2.40 8.93 24.42
C MET A 57 -2.10 8.73 25.91
N LYS A 58 -1.37 9.67 26.52
CA LYS A 58 -1.11 9.68 27.97
C LYS A 58 -2.40 9.64 28.80
N ASN A 59 -3.43 10.35 28.37
CA ASN A 59 -4.71 10.39 29.08
C ASN A 59 -5.51 9.08 28.89
N ASN A 60 -5.40 8.43 27.73
CA ASN A 60 -6.14 7.20 27.41
C ASN A 60 -5.54 5.94 28.05
N GLU A 61 -4.24 5.92 28.37
CA GLU A 61 -3.63 4.83 29.17
C GLU A 61 -4.27 4.68 30.56
N THR A 62 -4.95 5.72 31.07
CA THR A 62 -5.71 5.59 32.32
C THR A 62 -7.02 4.81 32.18
N VAL A 63 -7.42 4.40 30.96
CA VAL A 63 -8.72 3.74 30.68
C VAL A 63 -8.59 2.35 30.02
N ASN A 64 -7.49 2.02 29.33
CA ASN A 64 -7.33 0.72 28.64
C ASN A 64 -6.09 -0.05 29.11
N THR A 65 -6.29 -1.04 29.98
CA THR A 65 -5.24 -1.90 30.57
C THR A 65 -4.82 -3.10 29.70
N ASN A 66 -5.12 -3.12 28.40
CA ASN A 66 -5.01 -4.36 27.61
C ASN A 66 -4.01 -4.35 26.45
N ASP A 67 -3.41 -3.21 26.11
CA ASP A 67 -2.38 -3.15 25.05
C ASP A 67 -1.04 -2.72 25.65
N ASN A 68 -0.01 -3.55 25.52
CA ASN A 68 1.38 -3.27 25.92
C ASN A 68 2.04 -2.22 24.99
N ILE A 69 1.36 -1.12 24.67
CA ILE A 69 1.97 -0.01 23.94
C ILE A 69 2.65 0.85 24.99
N GLU A 70 3.98 0.73 25.10
CA GLU A 70 4.77 1.56 26.00
C GLU A 70 4.67 3.02 25.53
N TYR A 71 4.05 3.89 26.33
CA TYR A 71 3.97 5.31 26.04
C TYR A 71 5.38 5.93 25.97
N GLU A 72 5.77 6.30 24.75
CA GLU A 72 6.93 7.14 24.53
C GLU A 72 6.53 8.61 24.67
N PRO A 73 7.10 9.36 25.63
CA PRO A 73 6.78 10.77 25.79
C PRO A 73 7.20 11.57 24.56
N PHE A 74 6.40 12.59 24.22
CA PHE A 74 6.73 13.49 23.11
C PHE A 74 8.15 14.03 23.24
N ASN A 75 8.96 13.79 22.20
CA ASN A 75 10.30 14.32 22.06
C ASN A 75 10.35 15.23 20.84
N ARG A 76 10.53 16.52 21.11
CA ARG A 76 10.53 17.56 20.08
C ARG A 76 11.64 17.38 19.04
N ASP A 77 12.83 16.95 19.45
CA ASP A 77 13.97 16.81 18.53
C ASP A 77 13.76 15.63 17.58
N ILE A 78 13.25 14.50 18.10
CA ILE A 78 12.85 13.35 17.28
C ILE A 78 11.74 13.73 16.30
N ALA A 79 10.74 14.48 16.75
CA ALA A 79 9.65 14.91 15.88
C ALA A 79 10.11 15.87 14.76
N ILE A 80 11.13 16.71 15.01
CA ILE A 80 11.78 17.54 13.99
C ILE A 80 12.48 16.65 12.95
N GLU A 81 13.24 15.66 13.40
CA GLU A 81 13.95 14.73 12.52
C GLU A 81 12.96 13.97 11.63
N GLN A 82 11.90 13.40 12.21
CA GLN A 82 10.84 12.71 11.49
C GLN A 82 10.17 13.58 10.43
N PHE A 83 9.86 14.85 10.76
CA PHE A 83 9.31 15.79 9.79
C PHE A 83 10.28 16.03 8.63
N HIS A 84 11.56 16.22 8.94
CA HIS A 84 12.58 16.49 7.93
C HIS A 84 12.83 15.29 7.00
N GLU A 85 12.93 14.09 7.58
CA GLU A 85 13.08 12.84 6.83
C GLU A 85 11.87 12.58 5.93
N GLY A 86 10.66 12.73 6.48
CA GLY A 86 9.42 12.63 5.72
C GLY A 86 9.34 13.64 4.58
N PHE A 87 9.76 14.89 4.82
CA PHE A 87 9.85 15.92 3.78
C PHE A 87 10.83 15.54 2.65
N ILE A 88 12.04 15.07 2.98
CA ILE A 88 13.03 14.64 1.98
C ILE A 88 12.50 13.45 1.18
N TYR A 89 11.95 12.45 1.87
CA TYR A 89 11.37 11.27 1.23
C TYR A 89 10.26 11.65 0.25
N ASN A 90 9.29 12.46 0.70
CA ASN A 90 8.17 12.89 -0.12
C ASN A 90 8.63 13.71 -1.32
N GLN A 91 9.65 14.56 -1.15
CA GLN A 91 10.21 15.29 -2.27
C GLN A 91 10.81 14.37 -3.34
N GLU A 92 11.63 13.40 -2.95
CA GLU A 92 12.25 12.46 -3.89
C GLU A 92 11.21 11.55 -4.56
N LEU A 93 10.21 11.09 -3.80
CA LEU A 93 9.07 10.35 -4.32
C LEU A 93 8.35 11.16 -5.40
N LEU A 94 7.98 12.41 -5.13
CA LEU A 94 7.27 13.26 -6.08
C LEU A 94 8.09 13.55 -7.34
N LYS A 95 9.41 13.74 -7.21
CA LYS A 95 10.32 13.89 -8.38
C LYS A 95 10.38 12.63 -9.24
N LYS A 96 10.30 11.46 -8.62
CA LYS A 96 10.36 10.16 -9.31
C LYS A 96 9.04 9.81 -9.99
N GLU A 97 7.92 10.06 -9.32
CA GLU A 97 6.63 9.52 -9.73
C GLU A 97 5.77 10.49 -10.55
N LEU A 98 5.99 11.81 -10.45
CA LEU A 98 5.27 12.77 -11.30
C LEU A 98 5.81 12.79 -12.74
N PRO A 99 4.94 12.93 -13.75
CA PRO A 99 5.37 13.14 -15.13
C PRO A 99 6.27 14.36 -15.29
N GLU A 100 7.29 14.26 -16.15
CA GLU A 100 8.23 15.36 -16.44
C GLU A 100 7.50 16.64 -16.92
N THR A 101 6.39 16.48 -17.64
CA THR A 101 5.54 17.59 -18.11
C THR A 101 4.88 18.35 -16.97
N ILE A 102 4.55 17.70 -15.86
CA ILE A 102 4.03 18.32 -14.64
C ILE A 102 5.18 18.92 -13.83
N LEU A 103 6.28 18.20 -13.68
CA LEU A 103 7.47 18.68 -12.96
C LEU A 103 7.98 20.01 -13.53
N LYS A 104 7.98 20.17 -14.87
CA LYS A 104 8.35 21.43 -15.54
C LYS A 104 7.44 22.62 -15.23
N GLN A 105 6.22 22.38 -14.75
CA GLN A 105 5.28 23.44 -14.36
C GLN A 105 5.46 23.86 -12.88
N ILE A 106 6.17 23.06 -12.08
CA ILE A 106 6.42 23.34 -10.68
C ILE A 106 7.67 24.22 -10.56
N ALA A 107 7.50 25.46 -10.11
CA ALA A 107 8.62 26.40 -9.98
C ALA A 107 9.57 26.05 -8.81
N ASP A 108 9.03 25.49 -7.73
CA ASP A 108 9.81 25.01 -6.58
C ASP A 108 9.20 23.73 -6.01
N ILE A 109 9.86 22.60 -6.25
CA ILE A 109 9.39 21.28 -5.79
C ILE A 109 9.28 21.22 -4.26
N ARG A 110 10.06 22.01 -3.51
CA ARG A 110 10.01 22.04 -2.05
C ARG A 110 8.70 22.63 -1.54
N VAL A 111 8.20 23.66 -2.21
CA VAL A 111 6.91 24.29 -1.91
C VAL A 111 5.77 23.34 -2.26
N PHE A 112 5.89 22.65 -3.40
CA PHE A 112 4.95 21.61 -3.81
C PHE A 112 4.88 20.44 -2.82
N THR A 113 6.03 19.97 -2.29
CA THR A 113 6.09 18.94 -1.24
C THR A 113 5.38 19.36 0.05
N LEU A 114 5.27 20.66 0.31
CA LEU A 114 4.49 21.23 1.43
C LEU A 114 3.04 21.53 1.03
N ASN A 115 2.52 20.82 0.03
CA ASN A 115 1.15 20.90 -0.46
C ASN A 115 0.72 22.28 -1.01
N LYS A 116 1.65 23.12 -1.47
CA LYS A 116 1.34 24.42 -2.08
C LYS A 116 1.69 24.42 -3.56
N ALA A 117 0.73 24.80 -4.39
CA ALA A 117 0.91 24.78 -5.83
C ALA A 117 0.07 25.86 -6.52
N THR A 118 0.43 26.21 -7.77
CA THR A 118 -0.43 27.08 -8.58
C THR A 118 -1.66 26.31 -9.04
N ARG A 119 -2.76 27.03 -9.33
CA ARG A 119 -3.99 26.40 -9.86
C ARG A 119 -3.72 25.53 -11.09
N THR A 120 -2.84 25.98 -11.98
CA THR A 120 -2.45 25.24 -13.19
C THR A 120 -1.80 23.90 -12.86
N VAL A 121 -0.86 23.89 -11.90
CA VAL A 121 -0.20 22.66 -11.44
C VAL A 121 -1.21 21.73 -10.78
N ILE A 122 -2.07 22.25 -9.89
CA ILE A 122 -3.11 21.45 -9.21
C ILE A 122 -4.00 20.74 -10.24
N ASN A 123 -4.48 21.47 -11.24
CA ASN A 123 -5.32 20.90 -12.28
C ASN A 123 -4.59 19.84 -13.10
N ALA A 124 -3.29 20.03 -13.38
CA ALA A 124 -2.49 19.05 -14.12
C ALA A 124 -2.27 17.76 -13.30
N VAL A 125 -1.97 17.88 -12.01
CA VAL A 125 -1.79 16.73 -11.09
C VAL A 125 -3.12 16.01 -10.89
N ALA A 126 -4.22 16.74 -10.69
CA ALA A 126 -5.56 16.16 -10.56
C ALA A 126 -5.92 15.35 -11.80
N LYS A 127 -5.72 15.91 -12.99
CA LYS A 127 -5.95 15.19 -14.25
C LYS A 127 -5.10 13.93 -14.36
N PHE A 128 -3.81 13.99 -14.02
CA PHE A 128 -2.94 12.82 -14.01
C PHE A 128 -3.45 11.74 -13.06
N CYS A 129 -3.83 12.13 -11.84
CA CYS A 129 -4.40 11.22 -10.85
C CYS A 129 -5.71 10.58 -11.31
N GLU A 130 -6.63 11.36 -11.88
CA GLU A 130 -7.91 10.88 -12.42
C GLU A 130 -7.71 9.92 -13.60
N ASP A 131 -6.75 10.22 -14.49
CA ASP A 131 -6.42 9.37 -15.63
C ASP A 131 -5.85 8.01 -15.15
N ASN A 132 -5.03 8.02 -14.08
CA ASN A 132 -4.52 6.82 -13.42
C ASN A 132 -5.64 6.02 -12.73
N GLU A 133 -6.49 6.69 -11.94
CA GLU A 133 -7.62 6.09 -11.23
C GLU A 133 -8.53 5.35 -12.21
N ARG A 134 -8.91 5.98 -13.33
CA ARG A 134 -9.72 5.31 -14.36
C ARG A 134 -9.09 4.02 -14.89
N SER A 135 -7.77 4.00 -15.04
CA SER A 135 -7.04 2.82 -15.52
C SER A 135 -6.98 1.72 -14.46
N VAL A 136 -6.77 2.12 -13.20
CA VAL A 136 -6.80 1.23 -12.03
C VAL A 136 -8.19 0.60 -11.90
N THR A 137 -9.25 1.42 -11.83
CA THR A 137 -10.63 0.95 -11.71
C THR A 137 -11.02 0.04 -12.86
N ALA A 138 -10.69 0.40 -14.11
CA ALA A 138 -11.03 -0.42 -15.28
C ALA A 138 -10.39 -1.81 -15.21
N THR A 139 -9.16 -1.91 -14.70
CA THR A 139 -8.46 -3.18 -14.53
C THR A 139 -9.11 -4.04 -13.44
N SER A 140 -9.42 -3.46 -12.28
CA SER A 140 -10.14 -4.14 -11.19
C SER A 140 -11.51 -4.64 -11.65
N GLU A 141 -12.25 -3.81 -12.39
CA GLU A 141 -13.56 -4.17 -12.94
C GLU A 141 -13.48 -5.29 -13.98
N ASN A 142 -12.42 -5.34 -14.78
CA ASN A 142 -12.21 -6.44 -15.73
C ASN A 142 -11.89 -7.75 -15.00
N TYR A 143 -11.12 -7.72 -13.91
CA TYR A 143 -10.89 -8.91 -13.11
C TYR A 143 -12.17 -9.37 -12.40
N ARG A 144 -12.93 -8.43 -11.82
CA ARG A 144 -14.24 -8.69 -11.23
C ARG A 144 -15.20 -9.36 -12.22
N ARG A 145 -15.28 -8.85 -13.46
CA ARG A 145 -16.08 -9.45 -14.53
C ARG A 145 -15.61 -10.85 -14.90
N TYR A 146 -14.29 -11.07 -14.97
CA TYR A 146 -13.75 -12.41 -15.19
C TYR A 146 -14.20 -13.40 -14.09
N LEU A 147 -14.17 -12.99 -12.82
CA LEU A 147 -14.65 -13.84 -11.72
C LEU A 147 -16.15 -14.15 -11.82
N GLU A 148 -16.96 -13.17 -12.24
CA GLU A 148 -18.40 -13.38 -12.51
C GLU A 148 -18.62 -14.39 -13.64
N GLU A 149 -17.90 -14.25 -14.77
CA GLU A 149 -17.98 -15.15 -15.91
C GLU A 149 -17.49 -16.57 -15.59
N ALA A 150 -16.48 -16.69 -14.71
CA ALA A 150 -15.91 -17.95 -14.29
C ALA A 150 -16.63 -18.58 -13.07
N SER A 151 -17.68 -17.93 -12.54
CA SER A 151 -18.34 -18.32 -11.28
C SER A 151 -19.00 -19.71 -11.30
N ASP A 152 -19.36 -20.23 -12.48
CA ASP A 152 -19.88 -21.60 -12.64
C ASP A 152 -18.78 -22.66 -12.57
N THR A 153 -17.51 -22.26 -12.74
CA THR A 153 -16.35 -23.18 -12.80
C THR A 153 -15.43 -23.06 -11.59
N LEU A 154 -15.42 -21.91 -10.93
CA LEU A 154 -14.62 -21.64 -9.74
C LEU A 154 -15.43 -21.98 -8.49
N ASP A 155 -14.82 -22.70 -7.56
CA ASP A 155 -15.43 -22.98 -6.27
C ASP A 155 -15.64 -21.69 -5.47
N LYS A 156 -16.89 -21.45 -5.03
CA LYS A 156 -17.28 -20.26 -4.28
C LYS A 156 -16.57 -20.18 -2.92
N GLU A 157 -16.25 -21.30 -2.30
CA GLU A 157 -15.48 -21.33 -1.06
C GLU A 157 -14.07 -20.82 -1.29
N ILE A 158 -13.44 -21.22 -2.40
CA ILE A 158 -12.11 -20.74 -2.77
C ILE A 158 -12.13 -19.24 -3.04
N ILE A 159 -13.07 -18.75 -3.85
CA ILE A 159 -13.15 -17.32 -4.18
C ILE A 159 -13.51 -16.47 -2.96
N GLY A 160 -14.35 -16.99 -2.06
CA GLY A 160 -14.74 -16.29 -0.84
C GLY A 160 -13.64 -16.22 0.22
N ASN A 161 -12.75 -17.21 0.27
CA ASN A 161 -11.76 -17.34 1.33
C ASN A 161 -10.32 -17.03 0.90
N PHE A 162 -10.02 -17.04 -0.40
CA PHE A 162 -8.70 -16.71 -0.93
C PHE A 162 -8.54 -15.19 -1.10
N GLY A 163 -8.52 -14.48 0.03
CA GLY A 163 -8.30 -13.04 0.09
C GLY A 163 -7.63 -12.68 1.41
N PHE A 164 -6.33 -12.40 1.34
CA PHE A 164 -5.50 -12.21 2.55
C PHE A 164 -4.84 -10.84 2.57
N HIS A 165 -5.47 -9.82 1.98
CA HIS A 165 -4.96 -8.45 1.99
C HIS A 165 -4.50 -8.04 3.39
N ASP A 166 -3.30 -7.44 3.46
CA ASP A 166 -2.63 -6.99 4.69
C ASP A 166 -2.20 -8.10 5.67
N CYS A 167 -2.32 -9.38 5.29
CA CYS A 167 -1.74 -10.47 6.07
C CYS A 167 -0.23 -10.63 5.78
N THR A 168 0.53 -11.06 6.79
CA THR A 168 1.96 -11.39 6.66
C THR A 168 2.17 -12.89 6.65
N ILE A 169 2.96 -13.43 5.72
CA ILE A 169 3.37 -14.84 5.80
C ILE A 169 4.43 -14.99 6.89
N THR A 170 4.06 -15.63 7.99
CA THR A 170 4.99 -15.88 9.12
C THR A 170 5.82 -17.14 8.90
N LYS A 171 5.32 -18.10 8.12
CA LYS A 171 6.02 -19.35 7.86
C LYS A 171 5.54 -20.02 6.59
N SER A 172 6.48 -20.64 5.87
CA SER A 172 6.17 -21.57 4.78
C SER A 172 6.59 -23.00 5.15
N VAL A 173 5.66 -23.95 5.07
CA VAL A 173 5.89 -25.36 5.40
C VAL A 173 5.57 -26.23 4.20
N GLN A 174 6.61 -26.77 3.58
CA GLN A 174 6.46 -27.76 2.51
C GLN A 174 6.61 -29.17 3.09
N LYS A 175 5.59 -30.00 2.92
CA LYS A 175 5.61 -31.41 3.30
C LYS A 175 4.89 -32.26 2.27
N ASP A 176 5.56 -33.31 1.79
CA ASP A 176 5.06 -34.19 0.74
C ASP A 176 4.63 -33.37 -0.50
N MET A 177 3.38 -33.51 -0.93
CA MET A 177 2.79 -32.73 -2.03
C MET A 177 1.94 -31.56 -1.53
N SER A 178 2.23 -31.02 -0.34
CA SER A 178 1.49 -29.90 0.25
C SER A 178 2.41 -28.73 0.59
N LEU A 179 1.97 -27.52 0.29
CA LEU A 179 2.57 -26.27 0.74
C LEU A 179 1.56 -25.57 1.64
N THR A 180 1.94 -25.32 2.88
CA THR A 180 1.15 -24.58 3.86
C THR A 180 1.82 -23.24 4.15
N LEU A 181 1.05 -22.16 4.06
CA LEU A 181 1.47 -20.83 4.47
C LEU A 181 0.71 -20.48 5.76
N LEU A 182 1.47 -20.12 6.80
CA LEU A 182 0.93 -19.55 8.03
C LEU A 182 0.93 -18.04 7.91
N LEU A 183 -0.16 -17.42 8.30
CA LEU A 183 -0.46 -16.01 8.14
C LEU A 183 -0.63 -15.35 9.51
N ASP A 184 0.01 -14.20 9.70
CA ASP A 184 -0.41 -13.23 10.70
C ASP A 184 -1.48 -12.35 10.05
N ASN A 185 -2.72 -12.48 10.55
CA ASN A 185 -3.89 -11.78 10.05
C ASN A 185 -4.27 -10.56 10.89
N SER A 186 -3.44 -10.15 11.86
CA SER A 186 -3.72 -8.99 12.74
C SER A 186 -3.91 -7.67 11.98
N GLY A 187 -3.32 -7.55 10.78
CA GLY A 187 -3.52 -6.41 9.88
C GLY A 187 -4.62 -6.60 8.83
N GLY A 188 -5.12 -7.83 8.64
CA GLY A 188 -6.04 -8.18 7.57
C GLY A 188 -7.51 -8.17 7.98
N PHE A 189 -8.39 -8.37 6.99
CA PHE A 189 -9.84 -8.45 7.18
C PHE A 189 -10.38 -9.89 7.16
N THR A 190 -9.56 -10.85 7.58
CA THR A 190 -9.84 -12.28 7.53
C THR A 190 -9.49 -12.97 8.84
N ASN A 191 -10.25 -14.00 9.21
CA ASN A 191 -9.94 -14.86 10.36
C ASN A 191 -9.09 -16.08 9.97
N ILE A 192 -8.81 -16.25 8.68
CA ILE A 192 -7.98 -17.34 8.18
C ILE A 192 -6.53 -17.02 8.51
N ASP A 193 -5.84 -17.96 9.13
CA ASP A 193 -4.41 -17.86 9.45
C ASP A 193 -3.56 -18.94 8.77
N GLU A 194 -4.20 -19.86 8.04
CA GLU A 194 -3.51 -20.94 7.38
C GLU A 194 -4.17 -21.24 6.03
N VAL A 195 -3.37 -21.24 4.97
CA VAL A 195 -3.75 -21.71 3.64
C VAL A 195 -2.85 -22.86 3.21
N THR A 196 -3.44 -23.97 2.78
CA THR A 196 -2.71 -25.16 2.33
C THR A 196 -3.07 -25.51 0.90
N PHE A 197 -2.07 -25.55 0.03
CA PHE A 197 -2.14 -25.99 -1.36
C PHE A 197 -1.70 -27.45 -1.46
N LYS A 198 -2.54 -28.34 -2.02
CA LYS A 198 -2.25 -29.78 -2.16
C LYS A 198 -2.08 -30.16 -3.63
N ASN A 199 -1.22 -31.14 -3.86
CA ASN A 199 -0.79 -31.58 -5.20
C ASN A 199 -0.32 -30.37 -6.02
N PHE A 200 0.51 -29.54 -5.40
CA PHE A 200 0.86 -28.24 -5.93
C PHE A 200 2.08 -28.28 -6.83
N LYS A 201 2.20 -27.25 -7.67
CA LYS A 201 3.39 -26.91 -8.44
C LYS A 201 3.62 -25.41 -8.36
N ILE A 202 4.78 -25.00 -7.84
CA ILE A 202 5.21 -23.60 -7.93
C ILE A 202 5.57 -23.31 -9.38
N ILE A 203 4.87 -22.34 -9.97
CA ILE A 203 5.07 -21.87 -11.34
C ILE A 203 6.07 -20.70 -11.33
N LYS A 204 5.93 -19.79 -10.36
CA LYS A 204 6.79 -18.63 -10.18
C LYS A 204 6.93 -18.31 -8.69
N GLN A 205 8.13 -18.00 -8.24
CA GLN A 205 8.37 -17.46 -6.91
C GLN A 205 9.54 -16.48 -6.98
N GLU A 206 9.27 -15.22 -6.63
CA GLU A 206 10.30 -14.19 -6.53
C GLU A 206 10.63 -13.93 -5.06
N GLY A 207 11.84 -14.31 -4.65
CA GLY A 207 12.30 -14.10 -3.28
C GLY A 207 11.75 -15.11 -2.26
N SER A 208 11.90 -14.77 -0.98
CA SER A 208 11.33 -15.53 0.14
C SER A 208 9.84 -15.26 0.27
N LEU A 209 9.07 -16.26 0.68
CA LEU A 209 7.65 -16.08 1.05
C LEU A 209 7.53 -15.53 2.47
N GLU A 210 8.39 -15.96 3.39
CA GLU A 210 8.38 -15.52 4.78
C GLU A 210 8.67 -14.02 4.87
N ASP A 211 7.99 -13.36 5.82
CA ASP A 211 7.99 -11.91 6.04
C ASP A 211 7.45 -11.09 4.84
N SER A 212 6.69 -11.73 3.95
CA SER A 212 6.02 -11.04 2.84
C SER A 212 4.59 -10.65 3.21
N TRP A 213 4.21 -9.43 2.84
CA TRP A 213 2.88 -8.85 2.99
C TRP A 213 2.04 -9.07 1.75
N TRP A 214 0.87 -9.66 1.94
CA TRP A 214 -0.08 -10.00 0.90
C TRP A 214 -0.83 -8.77 0.41
N LEU A 215 -0.66 -8.43 -0.87
CA LEU A 215 -1.28 -7.26 -1.47
C LEU A 215 -2.50 -7.63 -2.30
N TYR A 216 -2.36 -8.49 -3.32
CA TYR A 216 -3.49 -8.79 -4.20
C TYR A 216 -3.37 -10.21 -4.73
N GLU A 217 -4.51 -10.77 -5.10
CA GLU A 217 -4.57 -12.12 -5.60
C GLU A 217 -5.48 -12.28 -6.82
N GLU A 218 -5.13 -13.26 -7.64
CA GLU A 218 -5.92 -13.72 -8.76
C GLU A 218 -6.09 -15.25 -8.72
N VAL A 219 -7.29 -15.72 -9.04
CA VAL A 219 -7.60 -17.16 -9.08
C VAL A 219 -8.08 -17.56 -10.47
N TYR A 220 -7.47 -18.61 -11.03
CA TYR A 220 -7.84 -19.18 -12.33
C TYR A 220 -8.12 -20.67 -12.25
N LYS A 221 -8.94 -21.16 -13.19
CA LYS A 221 -9.11 -22.59 -13.46
C LYS A 221 -8.37 -22.93 -14.76
N VAL A 222 -7.41 -23.85 -14.70
CA VAL A 222 -6.57 -24.25 -15.84
C VAL A 222 -6.46 -25.77 -15.88
N ASN A 223 -6.98 -26.42 -16.93
CA ASN A 223 -6.92 -27.88 -17.13
C ASN A 223 -7.30 -28.68 -15.87
N ASP A 224 -8.45 -28.36 -15.26
CA ASP A 224 -9.00 -28.95 -14.03
C ASP A 224 -8.27 -28.61 -12.72
N GLU A 225 -7.12 -27.93 -12.75
CA GLU A 225 -6.41 -27.40 -11.58
C GLU A 225 -6.74 -25.92 -11.32
N TYR A 226 -6.43 -25.45 -10.11
CA TYR A 226 -6.48 -24.02 -9.77
C TYR A 226 -5.10 -23.40 -9.87
N GLU A 227 -5.00 -22.23 -10.51
CA GLU A 227 -3.79 -21.40 -10.51
C GLU A 227 -4.04 -20.15 -9.68
N PHE A 228 -3.22 -19.95 -8.65
CA PHE A 228 -3.27 -18.80 -7.76
C PHE A 228 -2.08 -17.91 -8.04
N HIS A 229 -2.34 -16.63 -8.29
CA HIS A 229 -1.31 -15.62 -8.44
C HIS A 229 -1.44 -14.62 -7.32
N VAL A 230 -0.31 -14.24 -6.74
CA VAL A 230 -0.28 -13.36 -5.58
C VAL A 230 0.81 -12.32 -5.79
N LEU A 231 0.45 -11.07 -5.51
CA LEU A 231 1.37 -9.95 -5.40
C LEU A 231 1.71 -9.74 -3.92
N PHE A 232 2.99 -9.68 -3.63
CA PHE A 232 3.51 -9.41 -2.31
C PHE A 232 4.33 -8.12 -2.27
N HIS A 233 4.38 -7.49 -1.10
CA HIS A 233 5.56 -6.75 -0.65
C HIS A 233 6.46 -7.67 0.15
N ASN A 234 7.75 -7.73 -0.17
CA ASN A 234 8.73 -8.41 0.67
C ASN A 234 9.15 -7.53 1.86
N ASN A 235 9.96 -8.10 2.76
CA ASN A 235 10.52 -7.41 3.93
C ASN A 235 11.38 -6.16 3.64
N LYS A 236 11.69 -5.88 2.36
CA LYS A 236 12.39 -4.67 1.90
C LYS A 236 11.48 -3.72 1.11
N MET A 237 10.16 -3.89 1.20
CA MET A 237 9.16 -3.11 0.46
C MET A 237 9.25 -3.26 -1.06
N GLY A 238 9.84 -4.35 -1.55
CA GLY A 238 9.89 -4.66 -2.98
C GLY A 238 8.71 -5.52 -3.41
N LEU A 239 8.15 -5.23 -4.59
CA LEU A 239 7.07 -6.03 -5.17
C LEU A 239 7.57 -7.38 -5.71
N THR A 240 6.95 -8.48 -5.28
CA THR A 240 7.29 -9.85 -5.69
C THR A 240 6.07 -10.64 -6.12
N ASP A 241 6.21 -11.43 -7.19
CA ASP A 241 5.16 -12.34 -7.64
C ASP A 241 5.35 -13.75 -7.07
N PHE A 242 4.24 -14.36 -6.69
CA PHE A 242 4.13 -15.79 -6.42
C PHE A 242 2.99 -16.39 -7.24
N ILE A 243 3.27 -17.51 -7.92
CA ILE A 243 2.29 -18.22 -8.74
C ILE A 243 2.41 -19.71 -8.43
N ILE A 244 1.28 -20.32 -8.06
CA ILE A 244 1.18 -21.72 -7.66
C ILE A 244 -0.03 -22.36 -8.32
N SER A 245 0.16 -23.52 -8.96
CA SER A 245 -0.94 -24.41 -9.33
C SER A 245 -1.19 -25.40 -8.21
N ALA A 246 -2.45 -25.77 -7.97
CA ALA A 246 -2.82 -26.83 -7.05
C ALA A 246 -4.16 -27.48 -7.44
N GLU A 247 -4.29 -28.78 -7.20
CA GLU A 247 -5.57 -29.48 -7.39
C GLU A 247 -6.58 -29.08 -6.32
N TYR A 248 -6.12 -28.88 -5.08
CA TYR A 248 -6.96 -28.53 -3.94
C TYR A 248 -6.30 -27.44 -3.09
N VAL A 249 -7.13 -26.57 -2.53
CA VAL A 249 -6.75 -25.61 -1.50
C VAL A 249 -7.67 -25.76 -0.30
N SER A 250 -7.15 -25.56 0.91
CA SER A 250 -7.94 -25.56 2.13
C SER A 250 -7.50 -24.43 3.05
N PHE A 251 -8.46 -23.90 3.81
CA PHE A 251 -8.30 -22.77 4.70
C PHE A 251 -8.55 -23.20 6.14
N LYS A 252 -7.90 -22.55 7.09
CA LYS A 252 -8.14 -22.78 8.51
C LYS A 252 -8.07 -21.46 9.28
N GLU A 253 -8.96 -21.36 10.25
CA GLU A 253 -9.07 -20.25 11.19
C GLU A 253 -8.57 -20.75 12.56
N SER A 254 -7.85 -19.92 13.31
CA SER A 254 -7.55 -20.20 14.71
C SER A 254 -8.83 -20.19 15.53
N CYS A 255 -9.01 -21.22 16.35
CA CYS A 255 -10.06 -21.28 17.36
C CYS A 255 -9.73 -20.43 18.59
#